data_AF-A0A957HA39-F1
#
_entry.id   AF-A0A957HA39-F1
#
_cell.length_a   1.000
_cell.length_b   1.000
_cell.length_c   1.000
_cell.angle_alpha   90.00
_cell.angle_beta   90.00
_cell.angle_gamma   90.00
#
_symmetry.space_group_name_H-M   'P 1'
#
loop_
_entity.id
_entity.type
_entity.pdbx_description
1 polymer ?
#
loop_
_entity_poly.entity_id
_entity_poly.type
_entity_poly.pdbx_seq_one_letter_code
_entity_poly.pdbx_strand_id
1 'polypeptide(L)'
;LLIYGLLGSSRTLAVGPVAIVSLLVATAIAPLANGDVAVYVSLALTLAFLVGIIQVAMGLMRIGFLVNFLSHPVLVGFTAAAAIVIGFSQVKHVLGISVPRTERFYEQVLYTAQNLGATNLVTLAIGLGSIGILLFFKQRMTRVLLGLGMSPAWALSIAKSAPLVIVVLGTLLVRL
;
A
#
# COMPACT_ATOMS: atom_id res chain seq x y z
N LEU A 1 4.68 -5.19 -15.58
CA LEU A 1 5.71 -4.18 -15.95
C LEU A 1 6.19 -4.36 -17.38
N LEU A 2 6.78 -5.50 -17.74
CA LEU A 2 7.29 -5.75 -19.11
C LEU A 2 6.23 -5.52 -20.20
N ILE A 3 5.03 -6.07 -20.03
CA ILE A 3 3.92 -5.92 -21.00
C ILE A 3 3.54 -4.44 -21.19
N TYR A 4 3.37 -3.67 -20.09
CA TYR A 4 3.06 -2.24 -20.18
C TYR A 4 4.22 -1.43 -20.79
N GLY A 5 5.47 -1.80 -20.52
CA GLY A 5 6.62 -1.14 -21.15
C GLY A 5 6.66 -1.30 -22.67
N LEU A 6 6.13 -2.40 -23.21
CA LEU A 6 6.06 -2.66 -24.65
C LEU A 6 4.81 -2.06 -25.32
N LEU A 7 3.66 -2.12 -24.66
CA LEU A 7 2.35 -1.78 -25.25
C LEU A 7 1.76 -0.47 -24.72
N GLY A 8 2.34 0.13 -23.68
CA GLY A 8 1.81 1.31 -23.01
C GLY A 8 1.93 2.57 -23.86
N SER A 9 0.87 3.39 -23.83
CA SER A 9 0.83 4.66 -24.55
C SER A 9 1.54 5.81 -23.83
N SER A 10 1.76 5.70 -22.52
CA SER A 10 2.41 6.75 -21.71
C SER A 10 3.79 6.32 -21.22
N ARG A 11 4.80 7.13 -21.56
CA ARG A 11 6.20 6.93 -21.15
C ARG A 11 6.45 7.35 -19.70
N THR A 12 5.51 8.04 -19.07
CA THR A 12 5.64 8.57 -17.70
C THR A 12 4.77 7.84 -16.68
N LEU A 13 3.87 6.96 -17.14
CA LEU A 13 3.01 6.19 -16.23
C LEU A 13 3.76 4.98 -15.68
N ALA A 14 3.97 4.97 -14.37
CA ALA A 14 4.48 3.81 -13.66
C ALA A 14 3.32 2.89 -13.25
N VAL A 15 3.33 1.64 -13.72
CA VAL A 15 2.33 0.63 -13.35
C VAL A 15 2.92 -0.31 -12.32
N GLY A 16 2.25 -0.48 -11.18
CA GLY A 16 2.70 -1.39 -10.13
C GLY A 16 1.54 -1.94 -9.32
N PRO A 17 1.82 -2.77 -8.31
CA PRO A 17 0.80 -3.18 -7.34
C PRO A 17 0.16 -1.96 -6.69
N VAL A 18 -1.16 -1.85 -6.75
CA VAL A 18 -1.92 -0.78 -6.11
C VAL A 18 -2.56 -1.35 -4.84
N ALA A 19 -2.31 -0.71 -3.70
CA ALA A 19 -2.77 -1.18 -2.39
C ALA A 19 -4.29 -1.39 -2.33
N ILE A 20 -5.06 -0.46 -2.91
CA ILE A 20 -6.52 -0.51 -2.95
C ILE A 20 -7.00 -1.73 -3.74
N VAL A 21 -6.43 -1.95 -4.93
CA VAL A 21 -6.80 -3.10 -5.77
C VAL A 21 -6.46 -4.41 -5.06
N SER A 22 -5.31 -4.46 -4.39
CA SER A 22 -4.89 -5.62 -3.61
C SER A 22 -5.85 -5.92 -2.46
N LEU A 23 -6.30 -4.87 -1.77
CA LEU A 23 -7.31 -4.98 -0.72
C LEU A 23 -8.64 -5.50 -1.26
N LEU A 24 -9.15 -4.93 -2.35
CA LEU A 24 -10.43 -5.33 -2.96
C LEU A 24 -10.41 -6.78 -3.45
N VAL A 25 -9.31 -7.20 -4.10
CA VAL A 25 -9.11 -8.60 -4.51
C VAL A 25 -9.13 -9.50 -3.28
N ALA A 26 -8.37 -9.14 -2.23
CA ALA A 26 -8.31 -9.94 -1.02
C ALA A 26 -9.67 -10.06 -0.33
N THR A 27 -10.46 -8.99 -0.25
CA THR A 27 -11.82 -9.03 0.32
C THR A 27 -12.79 -9.84 -0.53
N ALA A 28 -12.64 -9.84 -1.86
CA ALA A 28 -13.53 -10.57 -2.75
C ALA A 28 -13.29 -12.09 -2.71
N ILE A 29 -12.02 -12.53 -2.61
CA ILE A 29 -11.67 -13.96 -2.76
C ILE A 29 -11.35 -14.66 -1.45
N ALA A 30 -10.94 -13.95 -0.39
CA ALA A 30 -10.59 -14.59 0.89
C ALA A 30 -11.74 -15.43 1.50
N PRO A 31 -13.01 -14.99 1.46
CA PRO A 31 -14.12 -15.80 1.98
C PRO A 31 -14.37 -17.06 1.15
N LEU A 32 -14.10 -17.00 -0.17
CA LEU A 32 -14.26 -18.13 -1.09
C LEU A 32 -13.16 -19.19 -0.93
N ALA A 33 -11.97 -18.76 -0.51
CA ALA A 33 -10.83 -19.64 -0.33
C ALA A 33 -10.91 -20.50 0.94
N ASN A 34 -11.74 -20.14 1.93
CA ASN A 34 -11.89 -20.87 3.20
C ASN A 34 -10.55 -21.18 3.91
N GLY A 35 -9.55 -20.31 3.78
CA GLY A 35 -8.22 -20.48 4.37
C GLY A 35 -7.25 -21.35 3.56
N ASP A 36 -7.68 -21.95 2.45
CA ASP A 36 -6.80 -22.70 1.55
C ASP A 36 -6.00 -21.75 0.64
N VAL A 37 -4.67 -21.80 0.79
CA VAL A 37 -3.74 -20.95 0.04
C VAL A 37 -3.70 -21.30 -1.45
N ALA A 38 -3.81 -22.58 -1.81
CA ALA A 38 -3.80 -23.00 -3.20
C ALA A 38 -5.09 -22.51 -3.91
N VAL A 39 -6.23 -22.61 -3.23
CA VAL A 39 -7.50 -22.05 -3.72
C VAL A 39 -7.45 -20.53 -3.80
N TYR A 40 -6.87 -19.85 -2.80
CA TYR A 40 -6.71 -18.40 -2.84
C TYR A 40 -5.92 -17.93 -4.07
N VAL A 41 -4.80 -18.60 -4.38
CA VAL A 41 -3.95 -18.26 -5.53
C VAL A 41 -4.68 -18.54 -6.84
N SER A 42 -5.39 -19.67 -6.96
CA SER A 42 -6.14 -19.99 -8.18
C SER A 42 -7.28 -19.01 -8.43
N LEU A 43 -8.00 -18.60 -7.38
CA LEU A 43 -9.02 -17.54 -7.45
C LEU A 43 -8.43 -16.20 -7.85
N ALA A 44 -7.28 -15.80 -7.28
CA ALA A 44 -6.61 -14.55 -7.62
C ALA A 44 -6.18 -14.50 -9.10
N LEU A 45 -5.62 -15.60 -9.61
CA LEU A 45 -5.22 -15.72 -11.02
C LEU A 45 -6.43 -15.69 -11.95
N THR A 46 -7.50 -16.38 -11.59
CA THR A 46 -8.75 -16.42 -12.36
C THR A 46 -9.38 -15.03 -12.42
N LEU A 47 -9.47 -14.34 -11.28
CA LEU A 47 -9.99 -12.98 -11.21
C LEU A 47 -9.14 -12.01 -12.04
N ALA A 48 -7.81 -12.08 -11.93
CA ALA A 48 -6.91 -11.24 -12.72
C ALA A 48 -7.08 -11.48 -14.23
N PHE A 49 -7.25 -12.73 -14.64
CA PHE A 49 -7.49 -13.10 -16.03
C PHE A 49 -8.82 -12.55 -16.55
N LEU A 50 -9.92 -12.72 -15.80
CA LEU A 50 -11.23 -12.19 -16.15
C LEU A 50 -11.23 -10.65 -16.24
N VAL A 51 -10.62 -9.99 -15.26
CA VAL A 51 -10.46 -8.52 -15.28
C VAL A 51 -9.66 -8.09 -16.51
N GLY A 52 -8.61 -8.82 -16.88
CA GLY A 52 -7.85 -8.56 -18.11
C GLY A 52 -8.70 -8.66 -19.38
N ILE A 53 -9.50 -9.72 -19.52
CA ILE A 53 -10.44 -9.88 -20.66
C ILE A 53 -11.42 -8.72 -20.72
N ILE A 54 -12.04 -8.38 -19.59
CA ILE A 54 -13.03 -7.29 -19.51
C ILE A 54 -12.36 -5.95 -19.87
N GLN A 55 -11.14 -5.70 -19.39
CA GLN A 55 -10.39 -4.48 -19.73
C GLN A 55 -10.04 -4.39 -21.21
N VAL A 56 -9.63 -5.49 -21.84
CA VAL A 56 -9.38 -5.54 -23.29
C VAL A 56 -10.68 -5.30 -24.06
N ALA A 57 -11.77 -5.97 -23.69
CA ALA A 57 -13.08 -5.78 -24.33
C ALA A 57 -13.56 -4.32 -24.21
N MET A 58 -13.49 -3.71 -23.02
CA MET A 58 -13.82 -2.29 -22.82
C MET A 58 -12.92 -1.37 -23.63
N GLY A 59 -11.62 -1.69 -23.76
CA GLY A 59 -10.66 -0.96 -24.58
C GLY A 59 -11.00 -1.01 -26.07
N LEU A 60 -11.37 -2.19 -26.58
CA LEU A 60 -11.83 -2.38 -27.97
C LEU A 60 -13.11 -1.62 -28.26
N MET A 61 -14.06 -1.63 -27.31
CA MET A 61 -15.30 -0.86 -27.40
C MET A 61 -15.11 0.65 -27.12
N ARG A 62 -13.89 1.08 -26.77
CA ARG A 62 -13.53 2.47 -26.43
C ARG A 62 -14.39 3.08 -25.32
N ILE A 63 -14.87 2.26 -24.37
CA ILE A 63 -15.75 2.68 -23.27
C ILE A 63 -15.00 3.51 -22.21
N GLY A 64 -13.68 3.68 -22.35
CA GLY A 64 -12.86 4.50 -21.45
C GLY A 64 -13.37 5.95 -21.27
N PHE A 65 -14.16 6.48 -22.22
CA PHE A 65 -14.80 7.79 -22.05
C PHE A 65 -15.74 7.85 -20.84
N LEU A 66 -16.27 6.71 -20.37
CA LEU A 66 -17.13 6.65 -19.20
C LEU A 66 -16.45 7.11 -17.91
N VAL A 67 -15.13 6.95 -17.83
CA VAL A 67 -14.34 7.41 -16.68
C VAL A 67 -14.43 8.93 -16.53
N ASN A 68 -14.70 9.68 -17.61
CA ASN A 68 -14.86 11.13 -17.58
C ASN A 68 -16.18 11.58 -16.94
N PHE A 69 -17.17 10.69 -16.77
CA PHE A 69 -18.41 11.00 -16.03
C PHE A 69 -18.28 10.76 -14.53
N LEU A 70 -17.16 10.19 -14.06
CA LEU A 70 -16.91 10.10 -12.62
C LEU A 70 -16.60 11.51 -12.09
N SER A 71 -17.49 11.99 -11.23
CA SER A 71 -17.33 13.32 -10.65
C SER A 71 -16.09 13.38 -9.76
N HIS A 72 -15.43 14.53 -9.77
CA HIS A 72 -14.26 14.77 -8.91
C HIS A 72 -14.54 14.47 -7.41
N PRO A 73 -15.72 14.83 -6.83
CA PRO A 73 -16.05 14.47 -5.45
C PRO A 73 -16.07 12.95 -5.19
N VAL A 74 -16.53 12.13 -6.13
CA VAL A 74 -16.55 10.66 -5.98
C VAL A 74 -15.12 10.11 -5.92
N LEU A 75 -14.24 10.60 -6.80
CA LEU A 75 -12.83 10.18 -6.81
C LEU A 75 -12.10 10.59 -5.53
N VAL A 76 -12.31 11.83 -5.06
CA VAL A 76 -11.72 12.31 -3.80
C VAL A 76 -12.27 11.53 -2.60
N GLY A 77 -13.58 11.28 -2.54
CA GLY A 77 -14.19 10.51 -1.46
C GLY A 77 -13.68 9.07 -1.42
N PHE A 78 -13.61 8.39 -2.58
CA PHE A 78 -13.10 7.03 -2.68
C PHE A 78 -11.62 6.93 -2.27
N THR A 79 -10.77 7.84 -2.75
CA THR A 79 -9.35 7.86 -2.40
C THR A 79 -9.10 8.19 -0.94
N ALA A 80 -9.87 9.09 -0.34
CA ALA A 80 -9.81 9.39 1.09
C ALA A 80 -10.21 8.19 1.96
N ALA A 81 -11.30 7.52 1.62
CA ALA A 81 -11.74 6.31 2.32
C ALA A 81 -10.69 5.20 2.24
N ALA A 82 -10.14 4.97 1.05
CA ALA A 82 -9.04 4.03 0.85
C ALA A 82 -7.80 4.38 1.68
N ALA A 83 -7.41 5.66 1.74
CA ALA A 83 -6.27 6.10 2.55
C ALA A 83 -6.49 5.81 4.04
N ILE A 84 -7.71 6.01 4.55
CA ILE A 84 -8.09 5.68 5.94
C ILE A 84 -7.97 4.17 6.17
N VAL A 85 -8.56 3.35 5.30
CA VAL A 85 -8.53 1.88 5.46
C VAL A 85 -7.11 1.33 5.38
N ILE A 86 -6.31 1.81 4.43
CA ILE A 86 -4.89 1.41 4.30
C ILE A 86 -4.11 1.87 5.52
N GLY A 87 -4.25 3.13 5.94
CA GLY A 87 -3.55 3.66 7.11
C GLY A 87 -3.89 2.87 8.38
N PHE A 88 -5.17 2.60 8.59
CA PHE A 88 -5.63 1.83 9.74
C PHE A 88 -5.15 0.38 9.71
N SER A 89 -5.03 -0.24 8.52
CA SER A 89 -4.47 -1.59 8.38
C SER A 89 -3.04 -1.73 8.91
N GLN A 90 -2.32 -0.60 9.04
CA GLN A 90 -0.96 -0.54 9.59
C GLN A 90 -0.94 -0.35 11.11
N VAL A 91 -2.03 0.13 11.73
CA VAL A 91 -2.09 0.44 13.17
C VAL A 91 -1.76 -0.78 14.03
N LYS A 92 -2.29 -1.96 13.65
CA LYS A 92 -1.99 -3.23 14.35
C LYS A 92 -0.49 -3.56 14.36
N HIS A 93 0.23 -3.22 13.30
CA HIS A 93 1.66 -3.46 13.18
C HIS A 93 2.48 -2.48 14.02
N VAL A 94 2.01 -1.23 14.13
CA VAL A 94 2.65 -0.21 15.00
C VAL A 94 2.39 -0.51 16.47
N LEU A 95 1.17 -0.85 16.85
CA LEU A 95 0.81 -1.18 18.23
C LEU A 95 1.33 -2.56 18.67
N GLY A 96 1.70 -3.44 17.73
CA GLY A 96 2.12 -4.80 18.04
C GLY A 96 1.01 -5.69 18.58
N ILE A 97 -0.24 -5.43 18.18
CA ILE A 97 -1.42 -6.20 18.60
C ILE A 97 -1.95 -7.05 17.44
N SER A 98 -2.45 -8.25 17.76
CA SER A 98 -3.08 -9.14 16.79
C SER A 98 -4.56 -8.79 16.63
N VAL A 99 -4.89 -8.02 15.59
CA VAL A 99 -6.29 -7.70 15.26
C VAL A 99 -6.84 -8.79 14.33
N PRO A 100 -7.94 -9.47 14.70
CA PRO A 100 -8.62 -10.43 13.84
C PRO A 100 -8.96 -9.81 12.48
N ARG A 101 -8.85 -10.62 11.43
CA ARG A 101 -9.18 -10.17 10.08
C ARG A 101 -10.70 -10.22 9.90
N THR A 102 -11.32 -9.05 9.80
CA THR A 102 -12.75 -8.92 9.56
C THR A 102 -13.01 -8.16 8.25
N GLU A 103 -14.08 -8.51 7.54
CA GLU A 103 -14.55 -7.78 6.35
C GLU A 103 -15.03 -6.35 6.66
N ARG A 104 -15.45 -6.12 7.90
CA ARG A 104 -16.05 -4.86 8.33
C ARG A 104 -15.01 -3.97 9.01
N PHE A 105 -14.72 -2.84 8.39
CA PHE A 105 -13.74 -1.87 8.89
C PHE A 105 -14.02 -1.42 10.34
N TYR A 106 -15.29 -1.13 10.67
CA TYR A 106 -15.65 -0.65 12.00
C TYR A 106 -15.36 -1.67 13.11
N GLU A 107 -15.42 -2.97 12.82
CA GLU A 107 -15.11 -4.03 13.78
C GLU A 107 -13.60 -4.06 14.09
N GLN A 108 -12.76 -3.81 13.09
CA GLN A 108 -11.31 -3.66 13.30
C GLN A 108 -10.99 -2.43 14.17
N VAL A 109 -11.72 -1.33 13.96
CA VAL A 109 -11.55 -0.10 14.76
C VAL A 109 -11.94 -0.33 16.21
N LEU A 110 -13.12 -0.90 16.45
CA LEU A 110 -13.62 -1.16 17.79
C LEU A 110 -12.71 -2.15 18.54
N TYR A 111 -12.30 -3.25 17.88
CA TYR A 111 -11.39 -4.23 18.46
C TYR A 111 -10.06 -3.58 18.85
N THR A 112 -9.49 -2.75 17.97
CA THR A 112 -8.23 -2.05 18.24
C THR A 112 -8.37 -1.10 19.43
N ALA A 113 -9.47 -0.34 19.51
CA ALA A 113 -9.73 0.59 20.61
C ALA A 113 -9.87 -0.14 21.96
N GLN A 114 -10.55 -1.30 21.97
CA GLN A 114 -10.73 -2.11 23.18
C GLN A 114 -9.42 -2.78 23.65
N ASN A 115 -8.49 -3.04 22.74
CA ASN A 115 -7.24 -3.76 23.02
C ASN A 115 -6.01 -2.85 23.06
N LEU A 116 -6.17 -1.53 23.22
CA LEU A 116 -5.05 -0.60 23.35
C LEU A 116 -4.13 -0.92 24.54
N GLY A 117 -4.67 -1.51 25.61
CA GLY A 117 -3.88 -1.96 26.76
C GLY A 117 -2.91 -3.10 26.45
N ALA A 118 -3.13 -3.86 25.37
CA ALA A 118 -2.26 -4.95 24.94
C ALA A 118 -1.09 -4.48 24.03
N THR A 119 -0.90 -3.17 23.90
CA THR A 119 0.14 -2.58 23.06
C THR A 119 1.54 -3.02 23.49
N ASN A 120 2.34 -3.49 22.54
CA ASN A 120 3.75 -3.78 22.77
C ASN A 120 4.57 -2.49 22.65
N LEU A 121 5.14 -2.03 23.77
CA LEU A 121 5.91 -0.77 23.82
C LEU A 121 7.16 -0.80 22.94
N VAL A 122 7.81 -1.96 22.77
CA VAL A 122 8.99 -2.10 21.90
C VAL A 122 8.57 -1.96 20.44
N THR A 123 7.53 -2.66 20.03
CA THR A 123 6.98 -2.54 18.66
C THR A 123 6.51 -1.12 18.37
N LEU A 124 5.87 -0.48 19.35
CA LEU A 124 5.44 0.92 19.25
C LEU A 124 6.62 1.87 19.04
N ALA A 125 7.70 1.72 19.82
CA ALA A 125 8.90 2.54 19.68
C ALA A 125 9.56 2.35 18.30
N ILE A 126 9.66 1.11 17.82
CA ILE A 126 10.21 0.80 16.49
C ILE A 126 9.30 1.39 15.39
N GLY A 127 7.98 1.24 15.51
CA GLY A 127 7.02 1.75 14.55
C GLY A 127 7.02 3.28 14.46
N LEU A 128 6.96 3.96 15.59
CA LEU A 128 7.05 5.43 15.65
C LEU A 128 8.42 5.95 15.19
N GLY A 129 9.51 5.28 15.56
CA GLY A 129 10.85 5.59 15.08
C GLY A 129 10.96 5.45 13.56
N SER A 130 10.40 4.39 12.99
CA SER A 130 10.33 4.16 11.54
C SER A 130 9.56 5.26 10.82
N ILE A 131 8.40 5.67 11.36
CA ILE A 131 7.62 6.80 10.83
C ILE A 131 8.44 8.09 10.90
N GLY A 132 9.13 8.35 12.00
CA GLY A 132 10.02 9.50 12.16
C GLY A 132 11.11 9.54 11.09
N ILE A 133 11.78 8.41 10.84
CA ILE A 133 12.81 8.28 9.80
C ILE A 133 12.20 8.53 8.40
N LEU A 134 11.04 7.95 8.08
CA LEU A 134 10.37 8.19 6.80
C LEU A 134 10.07 9.68 6.59
N LEU A 135 9.53 10.34 7.61
CA LEU A 135 9.20 11.77 7.55
C LEU A 135 10.45 12.64 7.42
N PHE A 136 11.51 12.30 8.15
CA PHE A 136 12.79 12.99 8.06
C PHE A 136 13.39 12.88 6.65
N PHE A 137 13.43 11.68 6.08
CA PHE A 137 13.92 11.45 4.72
C PHE A 137 13.09 12.20 3.68
N LYS A 138 11.76 12.19 3.83
CA LYS A 138 10.85 12.89 2.91
C LYS A 138 10.99 14.41 2.96
N GLN A 139 11.16 15.00 4.14
CA GLN A 139 11.02 16.46 4.32
C GLN A 139 12.33 17.23 4.45
N ARG A 140 13.39 16.59 4.99
CA ARG A 140 14.63 17.27 5.38
C ARG A 140 15.87 16.71 4.72
N MET A 141 15.94 15.40 4.46
CA MET A 141 17.17 14.75 3.96
C MET A 141 17.70 15.38 2.68
N THR A 142 16.87 15.63 1.67
CA THR A 142 17.33 16.27 0.42
C THR A 142 18.00 17.63 0.69
N ARG A 143 17.44 18.45 1.59
CA ARG A 143 18.02 19.76 1.94
C ARG A 143 19.34 19.62 2.68
N VAL A 144 19.45 18.67 3.59
CA VAL A 144 20.68 18.39 4.33
C VAL A 144 21.79 17.94 3.37
N LEU A 145 21.50 17.01 2.46
CA LEU A 145 22.49 16.49 1.50
C LEU A 145 22.96 17.56 0.50
N LEU A 146 22.06 18.42 0.04
CA LEU A 146 22.43 19.57 -0.80
C LEU A 146 23.29 20.58 -0.03
N GLY A 147 22.96 20.84 1.24
CA GLY A 147 23.77 21.70 2.12
C GLY A 147 25.17 21.15 2.42
N LEU A 148 25.34 19.83 2.33
CA LEU A 148 26.63 19.14 2.44
C LEU A 148 27.41 19.11 1.10
N GLY A 149 26.89 19.75 0.04
CA GLY A 149 27.56 19.82 -1.26
C GLY A 149 27.34 18.61 -2.18
N MET A 150 26.40 17.71 -1.86
CA MET A 150 26.09 16.59 -2.74
C MET A 150 25.33 17.03 -3.99
N SER A 151 25.52 16.32 -5.10
CA SER A 151 24.76 16.58 -6.32
C SER A 151 23.27 16.24 -6.15
N PRO A 152 22.36 16.94 -6.85
CA PRO A 152 20.91 16.71 -6.73
C PRO A 152 20.48 15.28 -7.04
N ALA A 153 21.17 14.60 -7.97
CA ALA A 153 20.88 13.23 -8.35
C ALA A 153 21.08 12.26 -7.17
N TRP A 154 22.20 12.37 -6.46
CA TRP A 154 22.49 11.54 -5.29
C TRP A 154 21.61 11.90 -4.09
N ALA A 155 21.36 13.19 -3.87
CA ALA A 155 20.49 13.66 -2.80
C ALA A 155 19.06 13.10 -2.92
N LEU A 156 18.50 13.10 -4.13
CA LEU A 156 17.16 12.54 -4.39
C LEU A 156 17.11 11.02 -4.26
N SER A 157 18.16 10.32 -4.70
CA SER A 157 18.24 8.86 -4.58
C SER A 157 18.28 8.41 -3.12
N ILE A 158 19.10 9.06 -2.29
CA ILE A 158 19.19 8.76 -0.85
C ILE A 158 17.89 9.14 -0.12
N ALA A 159 17.28 10.28 -0.45
CA ALA A 159 16.00 10.65 0.16
C ALA A 159 14.89 9.60 -0.11
N LYS A 160 14.94 8.91 -1.27
CA LYS A 160 13.99 7.86 -1.63
C LYS A 160 14.32 6.48 -1.05
N SER A 161 15.51 6.26 -0.50
CA SER A 161 15.93 4.97 0.06
C SER A 161 15.47 4.73 1.51
N ALA A 162 14.66 5.64 2.08
CA ALA A 162 14.19 5.56 3.46
C ALA A 162 13.59 4.19 3.84
N PRO A 163 12.72 3.54 3.02
CA PRO A 163 12.17 2.24 3.36
C PRO A 163 13.25 1.16 3.52
N LEU A 164 14.28 1.18 2.66
CA LEU A 164 15.39 0.22 2.73
C LEU A 164 16.18 0.39 4.02
N VAL A 165 16.49 1.63 4.40
CA VAL A 165 17.22 1.95 5.63
C VAL A 165 16.44 1.43 6.85
N ILE A 166 15.13 1.63 6.88
CA ILE A 166 14.27 1.16 7.97
C ILE A 166 14.25 -0.36 8.06
N VAL A 167 14.14 -1.07 6.93
CA VAL A 167 14.16 -2.54 6.92
C VAL A 167 15.49 -3.08 7.46
N VAL A 168 16.62 -2.49 7.05
CA VAL A 168 17.94 -2.89 7.53
C VAL A 168 18.10 -2.60 9.03
N LEU A 169 17.76 -1.39 9.49
CA LEU A 169 17.84 -1.04 10.91
C LEU A 169 16.90 -1.89 11.77
N GLY A 170 15.66 -2.10 11.31
CA GLY A 170 14.68 -2.93 12.02
C GLY A 170 15.11 -4.39 12.14
N THR A 171 15.65 -4.97 11.07
CA THR A 171 16.15 -6.37 11.11
C THR A 171 17.37 -6.54 12.01
N LEU A 172 18.25 -5.55 12.12
CA LEU A 172 19.38 -5.57 13.06
C LEU A 172 18.92 -5.40 14.51
N LEU A 173 18.01 -4.46 14.78
CA LEU A 173 17.51 -4.19 16.13
C LEU A 173 16.72 -5.36 16.74
N VAL A 174 15.96 -6.10 15.93
CA VAL A 174 15.16 -7.25 16.40
C VAL A 174 16.01 -8.52 16.60
N ARG A 175 17.19 -8.59 15.98
CA ARG A 175 18.12 -9.72 16.12
C ARG A 175 19.04 -9.63 17.34
N LEU A 176 19.15 -8.46 17.97
CA LEU A 176 19.92 -8.18 19.19
C LEU A 176 19.07 -8.44 20.43
#